data_AF-A0A1Y1YTY0-F1
#
_entry.id   AF-A0A1Y1YTY0-F1
#
_cell.length_a   1.000
_cell.length_b   1.000
_cell.length_c   1.000
_cell.angle_alpha   90.00
_cell.angle_beta   90.00
_cell.angle_gamma   90.00
#
_symmetry.space_group_name_H-M   'P 1'
#
loop_
_entity.id
_entity.type
_entity.pdbx_description
1 polymer ?
#
loop_
_entity_poly.entity_id
_entity_poly.type
_entity_poly.pdbx_seq_one_letter_code
_entity_poly.pdbx_strand_id
1 'polypeptide(L)'
;MANPNPPPVILFGYDSSPFTNKVRLTLRIKGVPFSYMPVPSMMPRPILRQTFGLTYRKIPVLAIGRDIYCDTSLIIEALEYNFPVEEGYGSVYPRYGKEGGFDWNYRGFVRGFASFWVDRPLFRTTTGLIPSSVWRTSFGTDRAQLIGHPLSPEKLASKIPQNLSSLDTHLSLLEPMFAGRNSGGKGMNTWLLPTPTPSLADISLYYQLRWGIDIANGRGIYNLTAGGTGDEGQGGKGKVDITASVFNAQRYPGIWTWFQAFESYVEGLSDLETAITTDSAAKSHPWKDNLKSYPLPPEHAMLVPTPAGPNEQLDSQRGLERGTRVSVAPDDTGRADPTVGVLVGSGVEEVVVLPEEKGELECRVHFPRVGFVVKTVDRGNL
;
A
#
# COMPACT_ATOMS: atom_id res chain seq x y z
N MET A 1 -28.73 1.61 -1.77
CA MET A 1 -28.55 2.11 -3.16
C MET A 1 -27.19 2.78 -3.19
N ALA A 2 -26.36 2.52 -4.20
CA ALA A 2 -25.05 3.15 -4.31
C ALA A 2 -25.18 4.68 -4.34
N ASN A 3 -24.26 5.40 -3.71
CA ASN A 3 -24.21 6.86 -3.76
C ASN A 3 -24.21 7.30 -5.24
N PRO A 4 -25.17 8.14 -5.69
CA PRO A 4 -25.29 8.53 -7.10
C PRO A 4 -24.13 9.40 -7.58
N ASN A 5 -23.30 9.94 -6.67
CA ASN A 5 -22.10 10.71 -7.01
C ASN A 5 -20.95 10.43 -6.03
N PRO A 6 -20.31 9.24 -6.13
CA PRO A 6 -19.22 8.87 -5.25
C PRO A 6 -18.01 9.79 -5.47
N PRO A 7 -17.15 10.00 -4.46
CA PRO A 7 -15.96 10.83 -4.62
C PRO A 7 -15.03 10.25 -5.69
N PRO A 8 -14.41 11.09 -6.54
CA PRO A 8 -13.42 10.62 -7.50
C PRO A 8 -12.23 10.01 -6.77
N VAL A 9 -11.81 8.81 -7.20
CA VAL A 9 -10.67 8.07 -6.63
C VAL A 9 -9.51 8.07 -7.60
N ILE A 10 -8.34 8.50 -7.15
CA ILE A 10 -7.12 8.52 -7.96
C ILE A 10 -5.96 7.88 -7.21
N LEU A 11 -5.39 6.82 -7.76
CA LEU A 11 -4.22 6.15 -7.22
C LEU A 11 -2.95 6.63 -7.93
N PHE A 12 -2.00 7.15 -7.16
CA PHE A 12 -0.68 7.54 -7.66
C PHE A 12 0.32 6.44 -7.32
N GLY A 13 0.99 5.88 -8.33
CA GLY A 13 1.87 4.72 -8.16
C GLY A 13 2.71 4.38 -9.38
N TYR A 14 3.46 3.28 -9.28
CA TYR A 14 4.11 2.67 -10.43
C TYR A 14 3.86 1.16 -10.39
N ASP A 15 3.81 0.50 -11.55
CA ASP A 15 3.25 -0.85 -11.67
C ASP A 15 4.04 -1.91 -10.90
N SER A 16 5.36 -1.75 -10.80
CA SER A 16 6.23 -2.68 -10.08
C SER A 16 6.38 -2.37 -8.58
N SER A 17 5.60 -1.42 -8.05
CA SER A 17 5.55 -1.14 -6.62
C SER A 17 4.73 -2.21 -5.90
N PRO A 18 5.28 -2.91 -4.90
CA PRO A 18 4.52 -3.89 -4.14
C PRO A 18 3.32 -3.24 -3.43
N PHE A 19 3.56 -2.09 -2.80
CA PHE A 19 2.55 -1.36 -2.06
C PHE A 19 1.46 -0.74 -2.96
N THR A 20 1.79 -0.35 -4.20
CA THR A 20 0.77 0.09 -5.17
C THR A 20 -0.14 -1.08 -5.55
N ASN A 21 0.44 -2.26 -5.78
CA ASN A 21 -0.35 -3.48 -6.07
C ASN A 21 -1.25 -3.90 -4.90
N LYS A 22 -0.79 -3.74 -3.65
CA LYS A 22 -1.64 -3.94 -2.45
C LYS A 22 -2.91 -3.09 -2.51
N VAL A 23 -2.78 -1.81 -2.87
CA VAL A 23 -3.93 -0.88 -2.99
C VAL A 23 -4.78 -1.20 -4.22
N ARG A 24 -4.18 -1.54 -5.38
CA ARG A 24 -4.93 -1.97 -6.59
C ARG A 24 -5.79 -3.21 -6.31
N LEU A 25 -5.24 -4.21 -5.62
CA LEU A 25 -5.97 -5.40 -5.19
C LEU A 25 -7.12 -5.06 -4.23
N THR A 26 -6.89 -4.13 -3.28
CA THR A 26 -7.93 -3.64 -2.38
C THR A 26 -9.06 -2.97 -3.15
N LEU A 27 -8.76 -2.07 -4.08
CA LEU A 27 -9.73 -1.38 -4.92
C LEU A 27 -10.55 -2.37 -5.76
N ARG A 28 -9.89 -3.37 -6.35
CA ARG A 28 -10.53 -4.42 -7.15
C ARG A 28 -11.47 -5.29 -6.32
N ILE A 29 -11.04 -5.75 -5.13
CA ILE A 29 -11.88 -6.56 -4.22
C ILE A 29 -13.07 -5.75 -3.69
N LYS A 30 -12.88 -4.46 -3.42
CA LYS A 30 -13.98 -3.58 -3.02
C LYS A 30 -14.89 -3.18 -4.18
N GLY A 31 -14.49 -3.39 -5.43
CA GLY A 31 -15.25 -2.93 -6.60
C GLY A 31 -15.35 -1.41 -6.70
N VAL A 32 -14.28 -0.69 -6.31
CA VAL A 32 -14.22 0.78 -6.37
C VAL A 32 -13.63 1.20 -7.72
N PRO A 33 -14.38 1.90 -8.59
CA PRO A 33 -13.83 2.50 -9.80
C PRO A 33 -12.80 3.59 -9.44
N PHE A 34 -11.65 3.58 -10.11
CA PHE A 34 -10.60 4.56 -9.84
C PHE A 34 -9.80 4.88 -11.09
N SER A 35 -9.18 6.07 -11.08
CA SER A 35 -8.19 6.44 -12.08
C SER A 35 -6.78 6.15 -11.57
N TYR A 36 -5.92 5.60 -12.41
CA TYR A 36 -4.53 5.33 -12.06
C TYR A 36 -3.60 6.35 -12.72
N MET A 37 -2.87 7.10 -11.90
CA MET A 37 -1.84 8.04 -12.34
C MET A 37 -0.45 7.41 -12.15
N PRO A 38 0.23 6.98 -13.23
CA PRO A 38 1.60 6.53 -13.13
C PRO A 38 2.51 7.70 -12.71
N VAL A 39 3.34 7.47 -11.70
CA VAL A 39 4.37 8.40 -11.23
C VAL A 39 5.73 7.70 -11.22
N PRO A 40 6.85 8.45 -11.30
CA PRO A 40 8.18 7.84 -11.27
C PRO A 40 8.44 6.97 -10.03
N SER A 41 9.15 5.85 -10.20
CA SER A 41 9.53 4.94 -9.11
C SER A 41 10.58 5.52 -8.14
N MET A 42 11.21 6.62 -8.55
CA MET A 42 12.24 7.39 -7.83
C MET A 42 11.84 8.87 -7.79
N MET A 43 12.49 9.67 -6.95
CA MET A 43 12.29 11.12 -6.95
C MET A 43 12.96 11.80 -8.16
N PRO A 44 12.47 12.97 -8.64
CA PRO A 44 11.31 13.71 -8.16
C PRO A 44 9.97 13.20 -8.72
N ARG A 45 8.86 13.53 -8.03
CA ARG A 45 7.48 13.31 -8.52
C ARG A 45 6.73 14.65 -8.62
N PRO A 46 6.97 15.45 -9.68
CA PRO A 46 6.44 16.80 -9.79
C PRO A 46 4.92 16.89 -9.67
N ILE A 47 4.18 15.92 -10.24
CA ILE A 47 2.72 15.95 -10.23
C ILE A 47 2.11 15.98 -8.82
N LEU A 48 2.71 15.26 -7.85
CA LEU A 48 2.24 15.26 -6.46
C LEU A 48 2.52 16.59 -5.77
N ARG A 49 3.72 17.14 -5.97
CA ARG A 49 4.11 18.42 -5.39
C ARG A 49 3.33 19.59 -6.00
N GLN A 50 3.25 19.63 -7.33
CA GLN A 50 2.60 20.71 -8.07
C GLN A 50 1.08 20.70 -7.84
N THR A 51 0.44 19.54 -7.81
CA THR A 51 -1.01 19.49 -7.64
C THR A 51 -1.44 19.60 -6.17
N PHE A 52 -0.74 18.94 -5.24
CA PHE A 52 -1.19 18.81 -3.85
C PHE A 52 -0.27 19.49 -2.82
N GLY A 53 0.87 20.06 -3.21
CA GLY A 53 1.87 20.51 -2.24
C GLY A 53 2.54 19.36 -1.48
N LEU A 54 2.41 18.11 -1.96
CA LEU A 54 2.87 16.94 -1.23
C LEU A 54 4.37 16.69 -1.46
N THR A 55 5.16 16.75 -0.39
CA THR A 55 6.60 16.44 -0.39
C THR A 55 6.92 15.03 0.10
N TYR A 56 5.95 14.36 0.75
CA TYR A 56 6.05 12.96 1.14
C TYR A 56 6.53 12.07 -0.01
N ARG A 57 7.61 11.32 0.25
CA ARG A 57 8.34 10.60 -0.80
C ARG A 57 7.98 9.15 -1.02
N LYS A 58 7.20 8.50 -0.15
CA LYS A 58 6.78 7.11 -0.40
C LYS A 58 5.54 7.10 -1.30
N ILE A 59 5.26 5.94 -1.87
CA ILE A 59 4.17 5.68 -2.80
C ILE A 59 3.63 4.27 -2.48
N PRO A 60 2.34 3.98 -2.65
CA PRO A 60 1.29 4.80 -3.24
C PRO A 60 0.80 5.95 -2.35
N VAL A 61 0.08 6.86 -3.00
CA VAL A 61 -0.77 7.89 -2.41
C VAL A 61 -2.13 7.79 -3.10
N LEU A 62 -3.21 7.92 -2.34
CA LEU A 62 -4.57 7.85 -2.88
C LEU A 62 -5.31 9.17 -2.64
N ALA A 63 -5.90 9.75 -3.68
CA ALA A 63 -6.88 10.82 -3.54
C ALA A 63 -8.29 10.23 -3.51
N ILE A 64 -9.11 10.65 -2.55
CA ILE A 64 -10.57 10.46 -2.54
C ILE A 64 -11.17 11.87 -2.47
N GLY A 65 -11.66 12.38 -3.59
CA GLY A 65 -11.98 13.81 -3.71
C GLY A 65 -10.73 14.67 -3.43
N ARG A 66 -10.82 15.58 -2.47
CA ARG A 66 -9.72 16.49 -2.08
C ARG A 66 -8.98 16.07 -0.81
N ASP A 67 -9.20 14.83 -0.37
CA ASP A 67 -8.44 14.20 0.71
C ASP A 67 -7.38 13.26 0.13
N ILE A 68 -6.13 13.48 0.52
CA ILE A 68 -4.95 12.78 0.03
C ILE A 68 -4.40 11.88 1.13
N TYR A 69 -4.58 10.58 0.98
CA TYR A 69 -4.19 9.58 1.97
C TYR A 69 -2.80 9.03 1.66
N CYS A 70 -1.89 9.19 2.63
CA CYS A 70 -0.56 8.63 2.61
C CYS A 70 -0.52 7.32 3.39
N ASP A 71 0.31 6.37 2.93
CA ASP A 71 0.51 5.04 3.51
C ASP A 71 -0.64 4.04 3.29
N THR A 72 -0.30 2.81 2.90
CA THR A 72 -1.31 1.80 2.56
C THR A 72 -2.19 1.42 3.75
N SER A 73 -1.67 1.49 4.98
CA SER A 73 -2.43 1.17 6.18
C SER A 73 -3.60 2.13 6.40
N LEU A 74 -3.44 3.40 6.06
CA LEU A 74 -4.50 4.39 6.14
C LEU A 74 -5.37 4.42 4.89
N ILE A 75 -4.76 4.28 3.70
CA ILE A 75 -5.49 4.21 2.42
C ILE A 75 -6.57 3.13 2.47
N ILE A 76 -6.25 1.94 3.01
CA ILE A 76 -7.21 0.82 3.09
C ILE A 76 -8.38 1.16 4.02
N GLU A 77 -8.12 1.80 5.16
CA GLU A 77 -9.17 2.19 6.10
C GLU A 77 -10.04 3.32 5.55
N ALA A 78 -9.44 4.28 4.85
CA ALA A 78 -10.16 5.33 4.13
C ALA A 78 -11.06 4.76 3.03
N LEU A 79 -10.60 3.73 2.30
CA LEU A 79 -11.44 3.02 1.33
C LEU A 79 -12.60 2.29 2.01
N GLU A 80 -12.38 1.61 3.13
CA GLU A 80 -13.46 0.96 3.88
C GLU A 80 -14.50 1.96 4.41
N TYR A 81 -14.07 3.15 4.80
CA TYR A 81 -14.96 4.20 5.29
C TYR A 81 -15.77 4.88 4.18
N ASN A 82 -15.11 5.28 3.08
CA ASN A 82 -15.75 6.03 2.00
C ASN A 82 -16.54 5.15 1.01
N PHE A 83 -16.29 3.83 1.00
CA PHE A 83 -16.94 2.88 0.11
C PHE A 83 -17.45 1.67 0.92
N PRO A 84 -18.53 1.86 1.71
CA PRO A 84 -19.03 0.86 2.65
C PRO A 84 -19.92 -0.18 1.96
N VAL A 85 -20.13 -1.32 2.62
CA VAL A 85 -20.90 -2.44 2.06
C VAL A 85 -22.38 -2.11 1.86
N GLU A 86 -22.90 -1.20 2.68
CA GLU A 86 -24.27 -0.68 2.64
C GLU A 86 -24.56 0.08 1.34
N GLU A 87 -23.52 0.59 0.68
CA GLU A 87 -23.57 1.26 -0.62
C GLU A 87 -23.32 0.32 -1.80
N GLY A 88 -23.10 -0.98 -1.55
CA GLY A 88 -22.91 -2.00 -2.58
C GLY A 88 -21.45 -2.28 -2.95
N TYR A 89 -20.49 -1.73 -2.22
CA TYR A 89 -19.08 -2.05 -2.37
C TYR A 89 -18.71 -3.35 -1.63
N GLY A 90 -17.63 -4.00 -2.07
CA GLY A 90 -17.01 -5.09 -1.31
C GLY A 90 -16.27 -4.59 -0.07
N SER A 91 -15.85 -5.50 0.80
CA SER A 91 -15.03 -5.19 1.98
C SER A 91 -13.82 -6.12 2.05
N VAL A 92 -12.69 -5.59 2.50
CA VAL A 92 -11.50 -6.39 2.88
C VAL A 92 -11.57 -6.95 4.30
N TYR A 93 -12.68 -6.71 4.99
CA TYR A 93 -13.04 -7.28 6.29
C TYR A 93 -14.37 -8.07 6.20
N PRO A 94 -14.46 -9.08 5.33
CA PRO A 94 -15.67 -9.88 5.20
C PRO A 94 -16.09 -10.49 6.54
N ARG A 95 -17.40 -10.51 6.82
CA ARG A 95 -17.89 -11.00 8.11
C ARG A 95 -17.46 -12.45 8.35
N TYR A 96 -17.01 -12.71 9.58
CA TYR A 96 -16.66 -14.03 10.05
C TYR A 96 -17.93 -14.85 10.35
N GLY A 97 -17.97 -16.11 9.93
CA GLY A 97 -19.03 -17.05 10.33
C GLY A 97 -20.33 -16.99 9.51
N LYS A 98 -21.29 -17.85 9.88
CA LYS A 98 -22.66 -17.85 9.33
C LYS A 98 -23.56 -16.93 10.16
N GLU A 99 -24.69 -16.50 9.58
CA GLU A 99 -25.74 -15.79 10.33
C GLU A 99 -26.10 -16.54 11.63
N GLY A 100 -26.07 -15.83 12.77
CA GLY A 100 -26.34 -16.38 14.10
C GLY A 100 -25.14 -16.93 14.87
N GLY A 101 -23.92 -16.86 14.32
CA GLY A 101 -22.67 -17.22 15.01
C GLY A 101 -22.05 -16.08 15.84
N PHE A 102 -20.93 -16.37 16.50
CA PHE A 102 -20.11 -15.37 17.22
C PHE A 102 -19.57 -14.32 16.23
N ASP A 103 -19.96 -13.06 16.42
CA ASP A 103 -19.53 -11.93 15.58
C ASP A 103 -18.13 -11.45 16.02
N TRP A 104 -17.09 -12.07 15.46
CA TRP A 104 -15.71 -11.71 15.74
C TRP A 104 -15.23 -10.56 14.85
N ASN A 105 -15.02 -9.39 15.43
CA ASN A 105 -14.32 -8.30 14.74
C ASN A 105 -12.80 -8.52 14.77
N TYR A 106 -12.28 -9.14 13.71
CA TYR A 106 -10.85 -9.46 13.57
C TYR A 106 -10.04 -8.33 12.89
N ARG A 107 -10.64 -7.17 12.59
CA ARG A 107 -10.02 -6.07 11.84
C ARG A 107 -8.65 -5.67 12.41
N GLY A 108 -8.55 -5.49 13.72
CA GLY A 108 -7.29 -5.14 14.39
C GLY A 108 -6.19 -6.21 14.23
N PHE A 109 -6.55 -7.50 14.29
CA PHE A 109 -5.61 -8.60 14.10
C PHE A 109 -5.05 -8.62 12.66
N VAL A 110 -5.91 -8.46 11.66
CA VAL A 110 -5.49 -8.46 10.25
C VAL A 110 -4.70 -7.21 9.89
N ARG A 111 -5.06 -6.04 10.41
CA ARG A 111 -4.22 -4.82 10.29
C ARG A 111 -2.84 -5.06 10.90
N GLY A 112 -2.80 -5.71 12.07
CA GLY A 112 -1.57 -6.16 12.73
C GLY A 112 -0.72 -7.06 11.82
N PHE A 113 -1.31 -8.13 11.30
CA PHE A 113 -0.64 -9.07 10.40
C PHE A 113 -0.11 -8.37 9.13
N ALA A 114 -0.92 -7.55 8.48
CA ALA A 114 -0.53 -6.80 7.31
C ALA A 114 0.64 -5.84 7.61
N SER A 115 0.48 -4.93 8.55
CA SER A 115 1.44 -3.83 8.77
C SER A 115 2.71 -4.24 9.52
N PHE A 116 2.65 -5.27 10.37
CA PHE A 116 3.77 -5.62 11.26
C PHE A 116 4.44 -6.95 10.93
N TRP A 117 3.79 -7.84 10.18
CA TRP A 117 4.42 -9.06 9.67
C TRP A 117 4.69 -8.96 8.16
N VAL A 118 3.66 -8.72 7.36
CA VAL A 118 3.83 -8.76 5.90
C VAL A 118 4.67 -7.58 5.40
N ASP A 119 4.23 -6.35 5.72
CA ASP A 119 4.82 -5.11 5.21
C ASP A 119 6.22 -4.82 5.78
N ARG A 120 6.67 -5.59 6.79
CA ARG A 120 7.95 -5.38 7.48
C ARG A 120 8.90 -6.58 7.35
N PRO A 121 8.82 -7.66 8.16
CA PRO A 121 9.78 -8.75 8.05
C PRO A 121 9.68 -9.52 6.73
N LEU A 122 8.48 -9.85 6.24
CA LEU A 122 8.35 -10.57 4.96
C LEU A 122 8.76 -9.70 3.76
N PHE A 123 8.39 -8.41 3.78
CA PHE A 123 8.86 -7.43 2.79
C PHE A 123 10.40 -7.30 2.79
N ARG A 124 11.03 -7.25 3.97
CA ARG A 124 12.50 -7.22 4.07
C ARG A 124 13.15 -8.49 3.50
N THR A 125 12.55 -9.65 3.76
CA THR A 125 13.03 -10.93 3.21
C THR A 125 12.97 -10.95 1.68
N THR A 126 11.84 -10.55 1.11
CA THR A 126 11.63 -10.56 -0.35
C THR A 126 12.38 -9.45 -1.09
N THR A 127 12.56 -8.26 -0.50
CA THR A 127 13.48 -7.23 -1.04
C THR A 127 14.94 -7.71 -1.07
N GLY A 128 15.31 -8.60 -0.16
CA GLY A 128 16.61 -9.29 -0.17
C GLY A 128 16.82 -10.25 -1.36
N LEU A 129 15.78 -10.54 -2.14
CA LEU A 129 15.85 -11.37 -3.34
C LEU A 129 15.96 -10.55 -4.64
N ILE A 130 15.93 -9.22 -4.56
CA ILE A 130 16.07 -8.35 -5.73
C ILE A 130 17.42 -8.62 -6.43
N PRO A 131 17.43 -8.86 -7.75
CA PRO A 131 18.65 -9.11 -8.51
C PRO A 131 19.69 -8.00 -8.41
N SER A 132 20.98 -8.37 -8.43
CA SER A 132 22.07 -7.39 -8.36
C SER A 132 22.07 -6.37 -9.49
N SER A 133 21.52 -6.72 -10.67
CA SER A 133 21.35 -5.81 -11.81
C SER A 133 20.51 -4.59 -11.46
N VAL A 134 19.45 -4.75 -10.65
CA VAL A 134 18.60 -3.65 -10.19
C VAL A 134 19.38 -2.68 -9.30
N TRP A 135 20.16 -3.20 -8.36
CA TRP A 135 20.95 -2.39 -7.42
C TRP A 135 22.09 -1.61 -8.08
N ARG A 136 22.46 -1.94 -9.31
CA ARG A 136 23.46 -1.21 -10.11
C ARG A 136 22.90 0.00 -10.85
N THR A 137 21.57 0.09 -10.95
CA THR A 137 20.90 1.20 -11.62
C THR A 137 20.76 2.41 -10.68
N SER A 138 20.24 3.52 -11.21
CA SER A 138 19.83 4.69 -10.41
C SER A 138 18.86 4.34 -9.27
N PHE A 139 18.08 3.26 -9.42
CA PHE A 139 17.22 2.74 -8.36
C PHE A 139 18.00 2.38 -7.10
N GLY A 140 19.16 1.74 -7.23
CA GLY A 140 20.01 1.41 -6.08
C GLY A 140 20.49 2.66 -5.33
N THR A 141 20.85 3.71 -6.07
CA THR A 141 21.25 5.01 -5.51
C THR A 141 20.10 5.68 -4.77
N ASP A 142 18.90 5.74 -5.38
CA ASP A 142 17.70 6.31 -4.73
C ASP A 142 17.33 5.56 -3.45
N ARG A 143 17.38 4.21 -3.47
CA ARG A 143 17.07 3.40 -2.28
C ARG A 143 18.14 3.52 -1.19
N ALA A 144 19.41 3.72 -1.54
CA ALA A 144 20.45 4.03 -0.56
C ALA A 144 20.16 5.37 0.17
N GLN A 145 19.71 6.39 -0.56
CA GLN A 145 19.28 7.67 0.03
C GLN A 145 18.00 7.52 0.88
N LEU A 146 17.03 6.69 0.43
CA LEU A 146 15.81 6.38 1.19
C LEU A 146 16.10 5.80 2.57
N ILE A 147 17.00 4.83 2.61
CA ILE A 147 17.32 4.03 3.80
C ILE A 147 18.36 4.74 4.67
N GLY A 148 19.18 5.61 4.09
CA GLY A 148 20.20 6.38 4.79
C GLY A 148 21.55 5.68 4.92
N HIS A 149 21.82 4.65 4.11
CA HIS A 149 23.15 4.03 4.03
C HIS A 149 23.46 3.47 2.63
N PRO A 150 24.74 3.37 2.24
CA PRO A 150 25.13 2.78 0.96
C PRO A 150 24.67 1.32 0.80
N LEU A 151 24.35 0.93 -0.43
CA LEU A 151 24.00 -0.43 -0.82
C LEU A 151 25.11 -0.98 -1.74
N SER A 152 25.63 -2.17 -1.44
CA SER A 152 26.57 -2.89 -2.31
C SER A 152 25.83 -4.00 -3.05
N PRO A 153 25.71 -3.93 -4.39
CA PRO A 153 25.05 -4.97 -5.18
C PRO A 153 25.67 -6.36 -4.98
N GLU A 154 26.99 -6.46 -4.84
CA GLU A 154 27.71 -7.73 -4.63
C GLU A 154 27.37 -8.34 -3.28
N LYS A 155 27.40 -7.51 -2.21
CA LYS A 155 27.02 -7.97 -0.86
C LYS A 155 25.57 -8.42 -0.81
N LEU A 156 24.66 -7.68 -1.47
CA LEU A 156 23.25 -8.05 -1.55
C LEU A 156 23.06 -9.36 -2.33
N ALA A 157 23.74 -9.52 -3.46
CA ALA A 157 23.72 -10.77 -4.24
C ALA A 157 24.18 -11.98 -3.42
N SER A 158 25.27 -11.81 -2.65
CA SER A 158 25.82 -12.89 -1.80
C SER A 158 24.85 -13.36 -0.70
N LYS A 159 23.85 -12.55 -0.35
CA LYS A 159 22.84 -12.85 0.68
C LYS A 159 21.59 -13.55 0.14
N ILE A 160 21.47 -13.75 -1.17
CA ILE A 160 20.29 -14.43 -1.75
C ILE A 160 20.00 -15.79 -1.08
N PRO A 161 20.97 -16.69 -0.85
CA PRO A 161 20.70 -17.96 -0.15
C PRO A 161 20.15 -17.77 1.27
N GLN A 162 20.67 -16.78 2.01
CA GLN A 162 20.17 -16.44 3.35
C GLN A 162 18.73 -15.91 3.30
N ASN A 163 18.41 -15.06 2.33
CA ASN A 163 17.05 -14.52 2.15
C ASN A 163 16.07 -15.60 1.68
N LEU A 164 16.50 -16.57 0.84
CA LEU A 164 15.70 -17.74 0.49
C LEU A 164 15.40 -18.61 1.72
N SER A 165 16.39 -18.85 2.59
CA SER A 165 16.19 -19.56 3.86
C SER A 165 15.24 -18.79 4.81
N SER A 166 15.28 -17.45 4.79
CA SER A 166 14.35 -16.63 5.56
C SER A 166 12.93 -16.68 5.00
N LEU A 167 12.78 -16.68 3.67
CA LEU A 167 11.48 -16.87 3.00
C LEU A 167 10.92 -18.24 3.35
N ASP A 168 11.75 -19.27 3.31
CA ASP A 168 11.40 -20.63 3.69
C ASP A 168 10.85 -20.70 5.12
N THR A 169 11.49 -20.00 6.06
CA THR A 169 11.00 -19.89 7.45
C THR A 169 9.62 -19.24 7.52
N HIS A 170 9.40 -18.14 6.78
CA HIS A 170 8.07 -17.50 6.74
C HIS A 170 6.99 -18.42 6.19
N LEU A 171 7.28 -19.14 5.10
CA LEU A 171 6.34 -20.10 4.50
C LEU A 171 6.07 -21.27 5.45
N SER A 172 7.10 -21.80 6.12
CA SER A 172 6.92 -22.86 7.12
C SER A 172 6.05 -22.43 8.31
N LEU A 173 6.08 -21.16 8.72
CA LEU A 173 5.21 -20.63 9.78
C LEU A 173 3.76 -20.49 9.32
N LEU A 174 3.54 -20.22 8.04
CA LEU A 174 2.22 -20.00 7.45
C LEU A 174 1.54 -21.30 7.01
N GLU A 175 2.30 -22.30 6.57
CA GLU A 175 1.77 -23.56 6.01
C GLU A 175 0.77 -24.29 6.93
N PRO A 176 0.98 -24.38 8.26
CA PRO A 176 0.00 -25.00 9.15
C PRO A 176 -1.37 -24.32 9.13
N MET A 177 -1.45 -23.04 8.76
CA MET A 177 -2.72 -22.34 8.59
C MET A 177 -3.53 -22.90 7.43
N PHE A 178 -2.88 -23.56 6.46
CA PHE A 178 -3.49 -24.15 5.27
C PHE A 178 -3.69 -25.67 5.39
N ALA A 179 -3.14 -26.32 6.41
CA ALA A 179 -3.23 -27.76 6.62
C ALA A 179 -4.67 -28.23 6.89
N GLY A 180 -5.04 -29.39 6.36
CA GLY A 180 -6.38 -30.00 6.56
C GLY A 180 -7.52 -29.40 5.72
N ARG A 181 -7.23 -28.43 4.85
CA ARG A 181 -8.22 -27.70 4.04
C ARG A 181 -8.46 -28.29 2.63
N ASN A 182 -7.81 -29.41 2.32
CA ASN A 182 -7.88 -30.12 1.02
C ASN A 182 -9.12 -31.02 0.83
N SER A 183 -10.10 -30.96 1.72
CA SER A 183 -11.29 -31.82 1.67
C SER A 183 -12.39 -31.24 0.75
N GLY A 184 -12.13 -31.11 -0.55
CA GLY A 184 -13.16 -31.04 -1.62
C GLY A 184 -14.30 -30.01 -1.54
N GLY A 185 -14.33 -29.12 -0.55
CA GLY A 185 -15.41 -28.19 -0.28
C GLY A 185 -15.08 -26.79 -0.77
N LYS A 186 -15.78 -26.30 -1.79
CA LYS A 186 -15.84 -24.87 -2.08
C LYS A 186 -16.51 -24.15 -0.90
N GLY A 187 -15.76 -23.31 -0.18
CA GLY A 187 -16.31 -22.37 0.81
C GLY A 187 -15.68 -22.45 2.20
N MET A 188 -15.38 -21.29 2.78
CA MET A 188 -14.84 -21.00 4.13
C MET A 188 -13.46 -21.56 4.51
N ASN A 189 -12.93 -22.58 3.84
CA ASN A 189 -11.64 -23.18 4.21
C ASN A 189 -10.46 -22.77 3.30
N THR A 190 -10.67 -21.88 2.34
CA THR A 190 -9.64 -21.49 1.36
C THR A 190 -8.72 -20.37 1.87
N TRP A 191 -9.28 -19.34 2.52
CA TRP A 191 -8.58 -18.10 2.87
C TRP A 191 -7.87 -18.19 4.23
N LEU A 192 -6.91 -17.30 4.49
CA LEU A 192 -6.14 -17.28 5.76
C LEU A 192 -7.06 -17.28 6.99
N LEU A 193 -8.14 -16.51 6.92
CA LEU A 193 -9.25 -16.54 7.87
C LEU A 193 -10.45 -17.28 7.28
N PRO A 194 -11.31 -17.90 8.11
CA PRO A 194 -12.46 -18.64 7.60
C PRO A 194 -13.63 -17.71 7.25
N THR A 195 -13.38 -16.86 6.26
CA THR A 195 -14.30 -15.87 5.71
C THR A 195 -14.87 -16.35 4.37
N PRO A 196 -16.01 -15.82 3.90
CA PRO A 196 -16.57 -16.21 2.60
C PRO A 196 -15.73 -15.74 1.41
N THR A 197 -15.06 -14.60 1.53
CA THR A 197 -14.18 -14.00 0.53
C THR A 197 -12.80 -13.71 1.15
N PRO A 198 -11.74 -13.47 0.33
CA PRO A 198 -10.44 -13.09 0.86
C PRO A 198 -10.52 -11.83 1.70
N SER A 199 -9.70 -11.79 2.75
CA SER A 199 -9.57 -10.65 3.65
C SER A 199 -8.32 -9.82 3.32
N LEU A 200 -8.11 -8.71 4.03
CA LEU A 200 -6.85 -7.96 3.98
C LEU A 200 -5.63 -8.84 4.33
N ALA A 201 -5.79 -9.91 5.11
CA ALA A 201 -4.70 -10.85 5.39
C ALA A 201 -4.25 -11.55 4.10
N ASP A 202 -5.20 -12.02 3.30
CA ASP A 202 -4.96 -12.69 2.03
C ASP A 202 -4.36 -11.73 1.01
N ILE A 203 -4.93 -10.53 0.87
CA ILE A 203 -4.39 -9.47 0.00
C ILE A 203 -2.93 -9.21 0.36
N SER A 204 -2.66 -9.04 1.66
CA SER A 204 -1.33 -8.69 2.16
C SER A 204 -0.32 -9.79 1.84
N LEU A 205 -0.62 -11.04 2.19
CA LEU A 205 0.29 -12.14 1.92
C LEU A 205 0.50 -12.33 0.40
N TYR A 206 -0.57 -12.24 -0.39
CA TYR A 206 -0.52 -12.50 -1.83
C TYR A 206 0.32 -11.45 -2.56
N TYR A 207 0.05 -10.16 -2.34
CA TYR A 207 0.78 -9.10 -3.06
C TYR A 207 2.30 -9.22 -2.79
N GLN A 208 2.67 -9.54 -1.55
CA GLN A 208 4.07 -9.59 -1.14
C GLN A 208 4.79 -10.82 -1.70
N LEU A 209 4.14 -11.98 -1.68
CA LEU A 209 4.69 -13.20 -2.29
C LEU A 209 4.79 -13.05 -3.80
N ARG A 210 3.71 -12.61 -4.47
CA ARG A 210 3.69 -12.42 -5.92
C ARG A 210 4.79 -11.46 -6.38
N TRP A 211 4.88 -10.29 -5.73
CA TRP A 211 5.94 -9.32 -6.03
C TRP A 211 7.34 -9.88 -5.76
N GLY A 212 7.53 -10.55 -4.62
CA GLY A 212 8.83 -11.14 -4.26
C GLY A 212 9.30 -12.16 -5.29
N ILE A 213 8.40 -13.04 -5.74
CA ILE A 213 8.68 -14.07 -6.76
C ILE A 213 8.95 -13.43 -8.13
N ASP A 214 8.13 -12.47 -8.55
CA ASP A 214 8.29 -11.81 -9.84
C ASP A 214 9.61 -11.04 -9.92
N ILE A 215 9.90 -10.18 -8.95
CA ILE A 215 11.12 -9.37 -8.94
C ILE A 215 12.38 -10.25 -8.78
N ALA A 216 12.34 -11.28 -7.92
CA ALA A 216 13.45 -12.22 -7.75
C ALA A 216 13.86 -12.90 -9.07
N ASN A 217 12.89 -13.11 -9.95
CA ASN A 217 13.06 -13.70 -11.27
C ASN A 217 13.19 -12.68 -12.40
N GLY A 218 13.43 -11.41 -12.06
CA GLY A 218 13.67 -10.34 -13.02
C GLY A 218 12.45 -9.91 -13.82
N ARG A 219 11.23 -10.20 -13.36
CA ARG A 219 9.98 -9.75 -13.98
C ARG A 219 9.56 -8.40 -13.39
N GLY A 220 9.27 -7.40 -14.23
CA GLY A 220 8.90 -6.04 -13.78
C GLY A 220 10.08 -5.17 -13.33
N ILE A 221 11.31 -5.65 -13.45
CA ILE A 221 12.49 -4.85 -13.05
C ILE A 221 12.73 -3.66 -13.98
N TYR A 222 12.24 -3.69 -15.22
CA TYR A 222 12.23 -2.55 -16.14
C TYR A 222 11.42 -1.37 -15.57
N ASN A 223 10.17 -1.62 -15.19
CA ASN A 223 9.33 -0.58 -14.61
C ASN A 223 9.84 -0.16 -13.20
N LEU A 224 10.33 -1.12 -12.39
CA LEU A 224 10.93 -0.83 -11.09
C LEU A 224 12.09 0.17 -11.20
N THR A 225 12.98 -0.05 -12.17
CA THR A 225 14.20 0.76 -12.37
C THR A 225 14.02 1.94 -13.31
N ALA A 226 12.79 2.23 -13.77
CA ALA A 226 12.50 3.23 -14.79
C ALA A 226 13.37 3.06 -16.04
N GLY A 227 13.54 1.82 -16.49
CA GLY A 227 14.34 1.45 -17.66
C GLY A 227 15.84 1.26 -17.41
N GLY A 228 16.30 1.33 -16.16
CA GLY A 228 17.71 1.12 -15.81
C GLY A 228 18.22 -0.31 -16.07
N THR A 229 17.33 -1.30 -16.10
CA THR A 229 17.64 -2.67 -16.53
C THR A 229 16.41 -3.31 -17.17
N GLY A 230 16.60 -4.22 -18.12
CA GLY A 230 15.50 -4.87 -18.84
C GLY A 230 14.90 -6.03 -18.06
N ASP A 231 13.62 -6.31 -18.28
CA ASP A 231 12.99 -7.52 -17.76
C ASP A 231 13.70 -8.76 -18.29
N GLU A 232 13.91 -9.72 -17.41
CA GLU A 232 14.52 -10.98 -17.75
C GLU A 232 13.42 -11.88 -18.31
N GLY A 233 13.48 -12.15 -19.62
CA GLY A 233 12.36 -12.73 -20.37
C GLY A 233 11.80 -14.04 -19.78
N GLN A 234 10.47 -14.19 -19.83
CA GLN A 234 9.84 -15.50 -19.78
C GLN A 234 10.33 -16.32 -20.99
N GLY A 235 11.30 -17.22 -20.81
CA GLY A 235 11.69 -18.16 -21.87
C GLY A 235 13.15 -18.13 -22.34
N GLY A 236 14.07 -17.50 -21.61
CA GLY A 236 15.48 -17.84 -21.76
C GLY A 236 15.72 -19.29 -21.33
N LYS A 237 15.79 -20.23 -22.29
CA LYS A 237 16.17 -21.64 -22.04
C LYS A 237 17.39 -21.68 -21.11
N GLY A 238 17.21 -22.19 -19.89
CA GLY A 238 18.29 -22.39 -18.91
C GLY A 238 18.32 -21.44 -17.71
N LYS A 239 17.39 -20.48 -17.57
CA LYS A 239 17.33 -19.65 -16.35
C LYS A 239 16.51 -20.32 -15.26
N VAL A 240 17.13 -20.52 -14.09
CA VAL A 240 16.54 -21.17 -12.93
C VAL A 240 15.68 -20.16 -12.18
N ASP A 241 14.41 -20.50 -11.94
CA ASP A 241 13.58 -19.75 -10.98
C ASP A 241 14.23 -19.89 -9.59
N ILE A 242 14.80 -18.80 -9.09
CA ILE A 242 15.59 -18.86 -7.86
C ILE A 242 14.71 -19.15 -6.63
N THR A 243 13.42 -18.83 -6.73
CA THR A 243 12.44 -19.05 -5.67
C THR A 243 11.84 -20.45 -5.71
N ALA A 244 11.92 -21.16 -6.84
CA ALA A 244 11.33 -22.51 -7.00
C ALA A 244 11.91 -23.55 -6.03
N SER A 245 13.11 -23.31 -5.47
CA SER A 245 13.67 -24.15 -4.40
C SER A 245 12.90 -24.08 -3.07
N VAL A 246 12.13 -23.00 -2.86
CA VAL A 246 11.43 -22.68 -1.61
C VAL A 246 9.92 -22.60 -1.83
N PHE A 247 9.45 -21.90 -2.85
CA PHE A 247 8.02 -21.72 -3.12
C PHE A 247 7.57 -22.68 -4.24
N ASN A 248 7.05 -23.84 -3.85
CA ASN A 248 6.51 -24.86 -4.77
C ASN A 248 5.49 -25.76 -4.07
N ALA A 249 4.69 -26.47 -4.87
CA ALA A 249 3.63 -27.37 -4.38
C ALA A 249 4.14 -28.56 -3.56
N GLN A 250 5.36 -29.02 -3.78
CA GLN A 250 5.93 -30.16 -3.05
C GLN A 250 6.35 -29.78 -1.63
N ARG A 251 6.85 -28.55 -1.44
CA ARG A 251 7.33 -28.05 -0.15
C ARG A 251 6.22 -27.44 0.69
N TYR A 252 5.33 -26.65 0.08
CA TYR A 252 4.24 -25.93 0.74
C TYR A 252 2.92 -26.09 -0.03
N PRO A 253 2.31 -27.29 -0.04
CA PRO A 253 1.11 -27.57 -0.83
C PRO A 253 -0.09 -26.69 -0.48
N GLY A 254 -0.26 -26.35 0.80
CA GLY A 254 -1.37 -25.54 1.30
C GLY A 254 -1.26 -24.10 0.83
N ILE A 255 -0.12 -23.45 1.09
CA ILE A 255 0.14 -22.08 0.59
C ILE A 255 0.08 -22.06 -0.93
N TRP A 256 0.64 -23.05 -1.62
CA TRP A 256 0.61 -23.10 -3.09
C TRP A 256 -0.83 -23.11 -3.63
N THR A 257 -1.69 -23.95 -3.06
CA THR A 257 -3.09 -24.05 -3.46
C THR A 257 -3.86 -22.77 -3.11
N TRP A 258 -3.61 -22.16 -1.94
CA TRP A 258 -4.19 -20.86 -1.57
C TRP A 258 -3.76 -19.75 -2.54
N PHE A 259 -2.48 -19.72 -2.94
CA PHE A 259 -1.95 -18.71 -3.84
C PHE A 259 -2.67 -18.77 -5.20
N GLN A 260 -2.80 -19.97 -5.76
CA GLN A 260 -3.55 -20.19 -7.00
C GLN A 260 -5.04 -19.85 -6.86
N ALA A 261 -5.66 -20.19 -5.73
CA ALA A 261 -7.05 -19.84 -5.46
C ALA A 261 -7.26 -18.33 -5.37
N PHE A 262 -6.31 -17.58 -4.80
CA PHE A 262 -6.36 -16.13 -4.77
C PHE A 262 -6.18 -15.52 -6.16
N GLU A 263 -5.26 -16.04 -6.99
CA GLU A 263 -5.12 -15.63 -8.39
C GLU A 263 -6.44 -15.80 -9.16
N SER A 264 -7.03 -17.00 -9.11
CA SER A 264 -8.31 -17.28 -9.76
C SER A 264 -9.44 -16.41 -9.24
N TYR A 265 -9.47 -16.10 -7.93
CA TYR A 265 -10.46 -15.21 -7.36
C TYR A 265 -10.33 -13.79 -7.91
N VAL A 266 -9.11 -13.22 -7.93
CA VAL A 266 -8.87 -11.87 -8.45
C VAL A 266 -9.16 -11.80 -9.95
N GLU A 267 -8.75 -12.80 -10.73
CA GLU A 267 -9.05 -12.90 -12.17
C GLU A 267 -10.55 -12.90 -12.46
N GLY A 268 -11.36 -13.47 -11.56
CA GLY A 268 -12.82 -13.47 -11.64
C GLY A 268 -13.49 -12.13 -11.32
N LEU A 269 -12.76 -11.15 -10.76
CA LEU A 269 -13.29 -9.82 -10.47
C LEU A 269 -13.14 -8.87 -11.66
N SER A 270 -14.07 -7.94 -11.84
CA SER A 270 -13.94 -6.86 -12.82
C SER A 270 -12.77 -5.95 -12.47
N ASP A 271 -12.01 -5.54 -13.49
CA ASP A 271 -11.03 -4.46 -13.36
C ASP A 271 -11.71 -3.12 -13.64
N LEU A 272 -11.75 -2.24 -12.64
CA LEU A 272 -12.40 -0.93 -12.70
C LEU A 272 -11.38 0.22 -12.73
N GLU A 273 -10.13 -0.10 -13.04
CA GLU A 273 -9.08 0.89 -13.24
C GLU A 273 -9.22 1.62 -14.57
N THR A 274 -9.08 2.95 -14.54
CA THR A 274 -8.93 3.78 -15.73
C THR A 274 -7.54 4.42 -15.74
N ALA A 275 -6.67 4.03 -16.67
CA ALA A 275 -5.34 4.61 -16.78
C ALA A 275 -5.40 6.08 -17.22
N ILE A 276 -4.73 6.96 -16.47
CA ILE A 276 -4.52 8.35 -16.88
C ILE A 276 -3.27 8.41 -17.76
N THR A 277 -3.44 8.83 -19.01
CA THR A 277 -2.32 9.06 -19.91
C THR A 277 -1.64 10.39 -19.57
N THR A 278 -0.36 10.34 -19.27
CA THR A 278 0.47 11.54 -19.07
C THR A 278 0.99 12.04 -20.42
N ASP A 279 0.11 12.57 -21.27
CA ASP A 279 0.58 13.34 -22.41
C ASP A 279 1.05 14.71 -21.90
N SER A 280 2.36 14.94 -21.96
CA SER A 280 3.01 16.20 -21.56
C SER A 280 2.49 17.43 -22.34
N ALA A 281 1.79 17.23 -23.47
CA ALA A 281 1.18 18.31 -24.26
C ALA A 281 -0.26 18.66 -23.83
N ALA A 282 -0.88 17.90 -22.93
CA ALA A 282 -2.25 18.16 -22.49
C ALA A 282 -2.32 19.45 -21.65
N LYS A 283 -3.00 20.48 -22.17
CA LYS A 283 -3.21 21.76 -21.48
C LYS A 283 -4.16 21.67 -20.27
N SER A 284 -4.91 20.58 -20.14
CA SER A 284 -5.79 20.31 -19.00
C SER A 284 -5.76 18.83 -18.64
N HIS A 285 -5.92 18.56 -17.35
CA HIS A 285 -6.05 17.21 -16.81
C HIS A 285 -7.46 17.06 -16.22
N PRO A 286 -8.41 16.39 -16.92
CA PRO A 286 -9.81 16.31 -16.48
C PRO A 286 -9.98 15.77 -15.06
N TRP A 287 -9.08 14.88 -14.64
CA TRP A 287 -9.09 14.35 -13.27
C TRP A 287 -8.87 15.43 -12.21
N LYS A 288 -8.05 16.47 -12.49
CA LYS A 288 -7.82 17.59 -11.57
C LYS A 288 -9.10 18.43 -11.43
N ASP A 289 -9.81 18.66 -12.52
CA ASP A 289 -11.08 19.38 -12.53
C ASP A 289 -12.17 18.60 -11.77
N ASN A 290 -12.19 17.28 -11.91
CA ASN A 290 -13.06 16.39 -11.12
C ASN A 290 -12.76 16.47 -9.62
N LEU A 291 -11.48 16.48 -9.21
CA LEU A 291 -11.13 16.69 -7.80
C LEU A 291 -11.55 18.09 -7.32
N LYS A 292 -11.28 19.13 -8.12
CA LYS A 292 -11.56 20.53 -7.78
C LYS A 292 -13.05 20.81 -7.59
N SER A 293 -13.88 20.19 -8.42
CA SER A 293 -15.34 20.33 -8.36
C SER A 293 -15.97 19.55 -7.21
N TYR A 294 -15.27 18.56 -6.64
CA TYR A 294 -15.78 17.79 -5.51
C TYR A 294 -15.67 18.57 -4.19
N PRO A 295 -16.76 18.73 -3.42
CA PRO A 295 -16.73 19.45 -2.15
C PRO A 295 -15.85 18.71 -1.14
N LEU A 296 -15.17 19.46 -0.26
CA LEU A 296 -14.45 18.86 0.86
C LEU A 296 -15.48 18.26 1.83
N PRO A 297 -15.27 17.02 2.31
CA PRO A 297 -16.08 16.46 3.37
C PRO A 297 -16.10 17.39 4.61
N PRO A 298 -17.27 17.53 5.27
CA PRO A 298 -17.40 18.36 6.47
C PRO A 298 -16.47 17.86 7.59
N GLU A 299 -16.21 18.72 8.57
CA GLU A 299 -15.22 18.44 9.63
C GLU A 299 -15.48 17.14 10.40
N HIS A 300 -16.75 16.81 10.67
CA HIS A 300 -17.14 15.57 11.37
C HIS A 300 -16.91 14.29 10.54
N ALA A 301 -16.75 14.41 9.22
CA ALA A 301 -16.51 13.29 8.30
C ALA A 301 -15.06 13.28 7.78
N MET A 302 -14.21 14.16 8.29
CA MET A 302 -12.82 14.30 7.85
C MET A 302 -11.96 13.10 8.24
N LEU A 303 -12.10 12.62 9.47
CA LEU A 303 -11.30 11.52 10.00
C LEU A 303 -11.97 10.18 9.73
N VAL A 304 -11.17 9.18 9.40
CA VAL A 304 -11.57 7.78 9.42
C VAL A 304 -12.03 7.42 10.85
N PRO A 305 -13.25 6.85 11.01
CA PRO A 305 -13.77 6.50 12.33
C PRO A 305 -12.89 5.49 13.05
N THR A 306 -12.71 5.70 14.36
CA THR A 306 -11.95 4.82 15.25
C THR A 306 -12.78 4.51 16.51
N PRO A 307 -12.47 3.43 17.26
CA PRO A 307 -13.22 3.07 18.46
C PRO A 307 -13.18 4.11 19.59
N ALA A 308 -12.18 5.00 19.58
CA ALA A 308 -12.00 6.04 20.56
C ALA A 308 -11.77 7.39 19.86
N GLY A 309 -12.42 8.44 20.38
CA GLY A 309 -12.18 9.81 19.92
C GLY A 309 -10.77 10.31 20.24
N PRO A 310 -10.40 11.50 19.73
CA PRO A 310 -9.09 12.09 19.99
C PRO A 310 -8.83 12.28 21.49
N ASN A 311 -7.57 12.14 21.89
CA ASN A 311 -7.12 12.46 23.24
C ASN A 311 -6.54 13.86 23.28
N GLU A 312 -7.42 14.85 23.47
CA GLU A 312 -7.06 16.28 23.47
C GLU A 312 -5.98 16.62 24.50
N GLN A 313 -6.03 16.01 25.69
CA GLN A 313 -5.03 16.25 26.73
C GLN A 313 -3.62 15.86 26.29
N LEU A 314 -3.47 14.66 25.70
CA LEU A 314 -2.17 14.21 25.19
C LEU A 314 -1.72 15.01 23.97
N ASP A 315 -2.65 15.39 23.09
CA ASP A 315 -2.33 16.21 21.94
C ASP A 315 -1.84 17.61 22.37
N SER A 316 -2.50 18.27 23.33
CA SER A 316 -2.03 19.54 23.92
C SER A 316 -0.66 19.40 24.59
N GLN A 317 -0.39 18.32 25.33
CA GLN A 317 0.94 18.06 25.91
C GLN A 317 2.04 17.93 24.85
N ARG A 318 1.68 17.52 23.64
CA ARG A 318 2.58 17.41 22.49
C ARG A 318 2.56 18.66 21.58
N GLY A 319 1.77 19.68 21.92
CA GLY A 319 1.55 20.87 21.08
C GLY A 319 0.83 20.58 19.76
N LEU A 320 0.10 19.47 19.66
CA LEU A 320 -0.63 19.06 18.46
C LEU A 320 -2.05 19.63 18.44
N GLU A 321 -2.16 20.95 18.63
CA GLU A 321 -3.44 21.65 18.59
C GLU A 321 -3.78 22.08 17.16
N ARG A 322 -5.08 22.12 16.84
CA ARG A 322 -5.55 22.60 15.53
C ARG A 322 -5.00 24.00 15.25
N GLY A 323 -4.53 24.22 14.02
CA GLY A 323 -3.88 25.46 13.60
C GLY A 323 -2.37 25.47 13.82
N THR A 324 -1.81 24.50 14.55
CA THR A 324 -0.36 24.41 14.77
C THR A 324 0.35 23.99 13.50
N ARG A 325 1.50 24.60 13.24
CA ARG A 325 2.40 24.20 12.15
C ARG A 325 3.16 22.93 12.57
N VAL A 326 3.06 21.90 11.75
CA VAL A 326 3.65 20.58 12.02
C VAL A 326 4.43 20.05 10.81
N SER A 327 5.44 19.23 11.09
CA SER A 327 6.09 18.37 10.11
C SER A 327 5.67 16.92 10.36
N VAL A 328 5.28 16.22 9.30
CA VAL A 328 4.94 14.80 9.33
C VAL A 328 5.90 14.03 8.44
N ALA A 329 6.57 13.02 8.99
CA ALA A 329 7.47 12.13 8.26
C ALA A 329 7.36 10.69 8.78
N PRO A 330 7.66 9.68 7.96
CA PRO A 330 7.77 8.30 8.46
C PRO A 330 8.80 8.16 9.57
N ASP A 331 8.60 7.18 10.45
CA ASP A 331 9.55 6.84 11.52
C ASP A 331 10.61 5.83 11.10
N ASP A 332 10.58 5.34 9.86
CA ASP A 332 11.44 4.28 9.34
C ASP A 332 12.39 4.81 8.24
N THR A 333 11.92 4.97 7.02
CA THR A 333 12.68 5.35 5.82
C THR A 333 12.05 6.57 5.16
N GLY A 334 12.87 7.39 4.51
CA GLY A 334 12.40 8.64 3.93
C GLY A 334 12.09 9.74 4.94
N ARG A 335 12.73 9.67 6.12
CA ARG A 335 12.59 10.64 7.23
C ARG A 335 13.03 12.06 6.85
N ALA A 336 13.87 12.19 5.82
CA ALA A 336 14.44 13.46 5.35
C ALA A 336 13.50 14.24 4.43
N ASP A 337 12.32 13.70 4.12
CA ASP A 337 11.37 14.28 3.17
C ASP A 337 10.00 14.50 3.86
N PRO A 338 9.93 15.35 4.92
CA PRO A 338 8.70 15.61 5.65
C PRO A 338 7.70 16.41 4.80
N THR A 339 6.41 16.19 5.05
CA THR A 339 5.37 17.15 4.67
C THR A 339 5.16 18.13 5.80
N VAL A 340 5.36 19.42 5.52
CA VAL A 340 5.13 20.51 6.48
C VAL A 340 3.83 21.20 6.15
N GLY A 341 3.03 21.50 7.17
CA GLY A 341 1.71 22.08 6.99
C GLY A 341 1.05 22.51 8.29
N VAL A 342 -0.17 23.00 8.18
CA VAL A 342 -1.02 23.36 9.32
C VAL A 342 -1.87 22.16 9.71
N LEU A 343 -1.81 21.75 10.98
CA LEU A 343 -2.64 20.67 11.53
C LEU A 343 -4.11 21.11 11.55
N VAL A 344 -4.98 20.40 10.83
CA VAL A 344 -6.42 20.70 10.76
C VAL A 344 -7.31 19.60 11.33
N GLY A 345 -6.76 18.40 11.51
CA GLY A 345 -7.44 17.27 12.13
C GLY A 345 -6.45 16.41 12.90
N SER A 346 -6.89 15.90 14.04
CA SER A 346 -6.09 15.05 14.92
C SER A 346 -7.00 13.96 15.50
N GLY A 347 -6.76 12.71 15.12
CA GLY A 347 -7.47 11.54 15.66
C GLY A 347 -6.53 10.63 16.44
N VAL A 348 -7.02 9.46 16.89
CA VAL A 348 -6.18 8.46 17.56
C VAL A 348 -5.28 7.72 16.58
N GLU A 349 -5.75 7.49 15.36
CA GLU A 349 -5.03 6.71 14.35
C GLU A 349 -4.43 7.53 13.22
N GLU A 350 -4.78 8.81 13.08
CA GLU A 350 -4.29 9.66 11.99
C GLU A 350 -4.18 11.15 12.39
N VAL A 351 -3.49 11.91 11.54
CA VAL A 351 -3.46 13.37 11.55
C VAL A 351 -3.71 13.90 10.15
N VAL A 352 -4.28 15.10 10.08
CA VAL A 352 -4.64 15.77 8.84
C VAL A 352 -3.97 17.13 8.76
N VAL A 353 -3.24 17.38 7.69
CA VAL A 353 -2.50 18.64 7.48
C VAL A 353 -2.94 19.32 6.20
N LEU A 354 -3.01 20.65 6.22
CA LEU A 354 -3.00 21.48 5.02
C LEU A 354 -1.54 21.76 4.65
N PRO A 355 -1.03 21.27 3.51
CA PRO A 355 0.36 21.49 3.12
C PRO A 355 0.69 22.99 3.00
N GLU A 356 1.87 23.38 3.47
CA GLU A 356 2.37 24.75 3.32
C GLU A 356 2.88 25.03 1.89
N GLU A 357 3.44 24.01 1.25
CA GLU A 357 3.79 24.04 -0.16
C GLU A 357 2.53 24.26 -1.00
N LYS A 358 2.53 25.32 -1.82
CA LYS A 358 1.36 25.70 -2.60
C LYS A 358 1.17 24.74 -3.78
N GLY A 359 0.12 23.93 -3.70
CA GLY A 359 -0.39 23.13 -4.83
C GLY A 359 -1.39 23.90 -5.71
N GLU A 360 -1.72 23.33 -6.87
CA GLU A 360 -2.82 23.76 -7.75
C GLU A 360 -4.20 23.57 -7.08
N LEU A 361 -4.32 22.58 -6.19
CA LEU A 361 -5.53 22.24 -5.46
C LEU A 361 -5.33 22.43 -3.96
N GLU A 362 -6.32 23.06 -3.32
CA GLU A 362 -6.44 23.01 -1.87
C GLU A 362 -6.92 21.62 -1.46
N CYS A 363 -6.06 20.89 -0.75
CA CYS A 363 -6.30 19.53 -0.31
C CYS A 363 -5.85 19.33 1.13
N ARG A 364 -6.45 18.33 1.77
CA ARG A 364 -6.05 17.86 3.10
C ARG A 364 -5.23 16.60 2.92
N VAL A 365 -4.06 16.52 3.56
CA VAL A 365 -3.20 15.35 3.50
C VAL A 365 -3.28 14.59 4.82
N HIS A 366 -3.63 13.32 4.72
CA HIS A 366 -3.84 12.42 5.84
C HIS A 366 -2.65 11.49 5.99
N PHE A 367 -2.19 11.34 7.23
CA PHE A 367 -1.10 10.44 7.60
C PHE A 367 -1.51 9.60 8.80
N PRO A 368 -1.26 8.28 8.81
CA PRO A 368 -1.48 7.49 10.01
C PRO A 368 -0.50 7.94 11.10
N ARG A 369 -0.90 7.83 12.37
CA ARG A 369 -0.03 8.11 13.52
C ARG A 369 1.00 7.00 13.73
N VAL A 370 0.61 5.75 13.50
CA VAL A 370 1.51 4.60 13.59
C VAL A 370 2.46 4.61 12.39
N GLY A 371 3.76 4.53 12.65
CA GLY A 371 4.79 4.56 11.59
C GLY A 371 5.18 5.97 11.15
N PHE A 372 4.66 7.02 11.80
CA PHE A 372 4.96 8.41 11.49
C PHE A 372 5.28 9.21 12.75
N VAL A 373 6.11 10.23 12.56
CA VAL A 373 6.45 11.21 13.57
C VAL A 373 5.83 12.54 13.18
N VAL A 374 4.99 13.06 14.07
CA VAL A 374 4.41 14.41 13.98
C VAL A 374 5.14 15.29 14.99
N LYS A 375 5.75 16.37 14.50
CA LYS A 375 6.46 17.36 15.33
C LYS A 375 5.91 18.74 15.06
N THR A 376 5.77 19.55 16.10
CA THR A 376 5.59 20.99 15.95
C THR A 376 6.84 21.59 15.31
N VAL A 377 6.65 22.62 14.48
CA VAL A 377 7.77 23.32 13.85
C VAL A 377 7.64 24.81 14.14
N ASP A 378 8.61 25.35 14.86
CA ASP A 378 8.69 26.79 15.08
C ASP A 378 8.95 27.51 13.76
N ARG A 379 8.45 28.74 13.63
CA ARG A 379 8.69 29.58 12.44
C ARG A 379 10.17 29.88 12.17
N GLY A 380 11.07 29.59 13.11
CA GLY A 380 12.45 30.10 13.11
C GLY A 380 13.57 29.12 12.74
N ASN A 381 13.34 27.81 12.62
CA ASN A 381 14.40 26.83 12.33
C ASN A 381 14.03 25.91 11.16
N LEU A 382 14.52 26.27 9.98
CA LEU A 382 14.78 25.36 8.85
C LEU A 382 16.27 25.43 8.53
#